data_AF-A0A382T4Y6-F1
#
_entry.id   AF-A0A382T4Y6-F1
#
_cell.length_a   1.000
_cell.length_b   1.000
_cell.length_c   1.000
_cell.angle_alpha   90.00
_cell.angle_beta   90.00
_cell.angle_gamma   90.00
#
_symmetry.space_group_name_H-M   'P 1'
#
loop_
_entity.id
_entity.type
_entity.pdbx_description
1 polymer ?
#
loop_
_entity_poly.entity_id
_entity_poly.type
_entity_poly.pdbx_seq_one_letter_code
_entity_poly.pdbx_strand_id
1 'polypeptide(L)' 'PKELAATTVVRFGLEEASVKISEGPPSDERSDYESDAWAGVIPLTLKSGKPQPDPCLKSGIPVPEYIGDRKT' A
#
# COMPACT_ATOMS: atom_id res chain seq x y z
N PRO A 1 1.39 -11.47 -31.30
CA PRO A 1 1.45 -12.75 -30.55
C PRO A 1 0.22 -12.90 -29.64
N LYS A 2 -0.27 -14.12 -29.41
CA LYS A 2 -1.57 -14.44 -28.78
C LYS A 2 -1.86 -13.65 -27.49
N GLU A 3 -0.88 -13.50 -26.61
CA GLU A 3 -1.02 -12.76 -25.33
C GLU A 3 -1.40 -11.28 -25.52
N LEU A 4 -0.79 -10.61 -26.50
CA LEU A 4 -1.09 -9.19 -26.79
C LEU A 4 -2.48 -9.02 -27.39
N ALA A 5 -2.93 -9.98 -28.22
CA ALA A 5 -4.27 -9.94 -28.80
C ALA A 5 -5.36 -10.19 -27.74
N ALA A 6 -5.02 -10.90 -26.66
CA ALA A 6 -5.92 -11.21 -25.55
C ALA A 6 -5.96 -10.11 -24.46
N THR A 7 -5.12 -9.06 -24.57
CA THR A 7 -4.98 -8.03 -23.53
C THR A 7 -5.37 -6.65 -24.07
N THR A 8 -6.38 -6.02 -23.50
CA THR A 8 -6.70 -4.61 -23.78
C THR A 8 -5.94 -3.70 -22.83
N VAL A 9 -5.23 -2.71 -23.37
CA VAL A 9 -4.53 -1.67 -22.59
C VAL A 9 -5.31 -0.36 -22.70
N VAL A 10 -5.58 0.24 -21.55
CA VAL A 10 -6.19 1.58 -21.45
C VAL A 10 -5.22 2.55 -20.80
N ARG A 11 -5.33 3.83 -21.16
CA ARG A 11 -4.49 4.91 -20.62
C ARG A 11 -5.36 6.09 -20.22
N PHE A 12 -5.04 6.66 -19.05
CA PHE A 12 -5.60 7.92 -18.59
C PHE A 12 -4.45 8.93 -18.41
N GLY A 13 -4.73 10.18 -18.76
CA GLY A 13 -3.88 11.30 -18.40
C GLY A 13 -4.01 11.62 -16.90
N LEU A 14 -2.96 12.17 -16.30
CA LEU A 14 -2.98 12.62 -14.91
C LEU A 14 -2.96 14.16 -14.79
N GLU A 15 -3.10 14.86 -15.91
CA GLU A 15 -3.15 16.33 -15.99
C GLU A 15 -4.36 16.88 -15.22
N GLU A 16 -5.44 16.09 -15.11
CA GLU A 16 -6.64 16.42 -14.34
C GLU A 16 -6.86 15.40 -13.22
N ALA A 17 -6.48 15.78 -12.00
CA ALA A 17 -6.72 15.03 -10.79
C ALA A 17 -6.90 15.97 -9.58
N SER A 18 -7.61 15.51 -8.55
CA SER A 18 -7.68 16.20 -7.25
C SER A 18 -7.34 15.24 -6.12
N VAL A 19 -6.65 15.73 -5.09
CA VAL A 19 -6.18 14.95 -3.95
C VAL A 19 -6.50 15.71 -2.67
N LYS A 20 -6.87 14.98 -1.62
CA LYS A 20 -7.03 15.53 -0.26
C LYS A 20 -6.16 14.74 0.71
N ILE A 21 -5.42 15.47 1.54
CA ILE A 21 -4.56 14.91 2.59
C ILE A 21 -5.19 15.25 3.94
N SER A 22 -5.20 14.29 4.86
CA SER A 22 -5.62 14.48 6.25
C SER A 22 -4.73 13.63 7.14
N GLU A 23 -3.75 14.29 7.76
CA GLU A 23 -2.69 13.65 8.55
C GLU A 23 -2.51 14.32 9.93
N GLY A 24 -3.44 15.19 10.31
CA GLY A 24 -3.42 15.91 11.57
C GLY A 24 -3.96 15.09 12.75
N PRO A 25 -3.72 15.56 13.99
CA PRO A 25 -4.34 14.99 15.18
C PRO A 25 -5.87 15.22 15.21
N PRO A 26 -6.59 14.57 16.13
CA PRO A 26 -7.96 14.96 16.47
C PRO A 26 -8.05 16.45 16.80
N SER A 27 -9.18 17.06 16.45
CA SER A 27 -9.48 18.47 16.72
C SER A 27 -10.79 18.54 17.48
N ASP A 28 -10.71 18.65 18.80
CA ASP A 28 -11.87 18.68 19.71
C ASP A 28 -12.16 20.09 20.25
N GLU A 29 -13.33 20.26 20.89
CA GLU A 29 -13.71 21.53 21.52
C GLU A 29 -13.01 21.70 22.88
N ARG A 30 -12.91 22.95 23.37
CA ARG A 30 -12.15 23.25 24.60
C ARG A 30 -12.65 22.49 25.83
N SER A 31 -13.95 22.29 25.95
CA SER A 31 -14.56 21.54 27.06
C SER A 31 -14.18 20.06 27.04
N ASP A 32 -13.93 19.49 25.85
CA ASP A 32 -13.62 18.06 25.73
C ASP A 32 -12.23 17.72 26.25
N TYR A 33 -11.32 18.69 26.25
CA TYR A 33 -9.98 18.56 26.86
C TYR A 33 -10.00 18.48 28.39
N GLU A 34 -11.13 18.77 29.05
CA GLU A 34 -11.31 18.59 30.50
C GLU A 34 -11.69 17.14 30.85
N SER A 35 -12.01 16.31 29.86
CA SER A 35 -12.37 14.90 30.03
C SER A 35 -11.14 14.01 30.23
N ASP A 36 -11.31 12.89 30.94
CA ASP A 36 -10.30 11.84 31.11
C ASP A 36 -10.26 10.84 29.92
N ALA A 37 -10.87 11.18 28.78
CA ALA A 37 -10.90 10.34 27.59
C ALA A 37 -9.59 10.36 26.81
N TRP A 38 -9.16 9.21 26.27
CA TRP A 38 -8.02 9.14 25.37
C TRP A 38 -8.38 9.63 23.97
N ALA A 39 -7.52 10.47 23.39
CA ALA A 39 -7.58 10.89 21.99
C ALA A 39 -6.19 10.78 21.35
N GLY A 40 -6.12 10.32 20.11
CA GLY A 40 -4.85 10.17 19.39
C GLY A 40 -5.03 9.52 18.03
N VAL A 41 -3.90 9.31 17.35
CA VAL A 41 -3.85 8.65 16.03
C VAL A 41 -3.19 7.29 16.20
N ILE A 42 -3.78 6.26 15.60
CA ILE A 42 -3.14 4.95 15.42
C ILE A 42 -2.60 4.92 13.99
N PRO A 43 -1.28 5.04 13.78
CA PRO A 43 -0.69 5.04 12.43
C PRO A 43 -0.84 3.67 11.78
N LEU A 44 -1.22 3.66 10.51
CA LEU A 44 -1.22 2.46 9.67
C LEU A 44 -0.07 2.54 8.67
N THR A 45 0.66 1.44 8.53
CA THR A 45 1.77 1.33 7.58
C THR A 45 1.54 0.15 6.66
N LEU A 46 1.79 0.32 5.36
CA LEU A 46 1.84 -0.78 4.42
C LEU A 46 3.23 -1.44 4.47
N LYS A 47 3.28 -2.76 4.65
CA LYS A 47 4.54 -3.52 4.66
C LYS A 47 4.38 -4.78 3.82
N SER A 48 5.36 -5.06 2.95
CA SER A 48 5.39 -6.34 2.22
C SER A 48 5.73 -7.51 3.14
N GLY A 49 5.11 -8.65 2.87
CA GLY A 49 5.48 -9.94 3.47
C GLY A 49 6.72 -10.57 2.82
N LYS A 50 7.18 -11.68 3.39
CA LYS A 50 8.25 -12.49 2.77
C LYS A 50 7.72 -13.15 1.47
N PRO A 51 8.52 -13.24 0.40
CA PRO A 51 8.14 -13.99 -0.80
C PRO A 51 7.80 -15.45 -0.45
N GLN A 52 6.69 -15.94 -0.98
CA GLN A 52 6.25 -17.32 -0.81
C GLN A 52 6.28 -17.99 -2.20
N PRO A 53 7.13 -19.02 -2.41
CA PRO A 53 7.18 -19.71 -3.69
C PRO A 53 5.90 -20.52 -3.93
N ASP A 54 5.53 -20.68 -5.19
CA ASP A 54 4.45 -21.57 -5.62
C ASP A 54 4.75 -23.00 -5.11
N PRO A 55 3.79 -23.70 -4.47
CA PRO A 55 3.95 -25.11 -4.08
C PRO A 55 4.35 -26.04 -5.24
N CYS A 56 3.99 -25.70 -6.47
CA CYS A 56 4.35 -26.43 -7.69
C CYS A 56 5.70 -26.02 -8.28
N LEU A 57 6.39 -25.03 -7.69
CA LEU A 57 7.70 -24.60 -8.15
C LEU A 57 8.72 -25.75 -8.00
N LYS A 58 9.54 -25.96 -9.03
CA LYS A 58 10.60 -26.96 -9.00
C LYS A 58 11.59 -26.64 -7.87
N SER A 59 12.00 -27.67 -7.15
CA SER A 59 13.03 -27.55 -6.11
C SER A 59 14.32 -26.92 -6.65
N GLY A 60 14.96 -26.10 -5.82
CA GLY A 60 16.24 -25.47 -6.13
C GLY A 60 16.17 -24.17 -6.93
N ILE A 61 14.98 -23.71 -7.32
CA ILE A 61 14.80 -22.38 -7.93
C ILE A 61 14.79 -21.33 -6.81
N PRO A 62 15.78 -20.41 -6.75
CA PRO A 62 15.83 -19.39 -5.72
C PRO A 62 14.86 -18.23 -6.03
N VAL A 63 14.54 -17.45 -5.00
CA VAL A 63 13.86 -16.16 -5.18
C VAL A 63 14.80 -15.22 -5.96
N PRO A 64 14.34 -14.59 -7.05
CA PRO A 64 15.16 -13.63 -7.80
C PRO A 64 15.59 -12.43 -6.94
N GLU A 65 16.78 -11.91 -7.19
CA GLU A 65 17.39 -10.79 -6.46
C GLU A 65 16.50 -9.53 -6.44
N TYR A 66 15.86 -9.19 -7.57
CA TYR A 66 14.94 -8.05 -7.67
C TYR A 66 13.66 -8.18 -6.83
N ILE A 67 13.36 -9.38 -6.31
CA ILE A 67 12.28 -9.61 -5.35
C ILE A 67 12.84 -9.53 -3.92
N GLY A 68 14.04 -10.07 -3.69
CA GLY A 68 14.72 -10.04 -2.39
C GLY A 68 15.03 -8.63 -1.88
N ASP A 69 15.38 -7.72 -2.79
CA ASP A 69 15.80 -6.35 -2.46
C ASP A 69 14.68 -5.30 -2.55
N ARG A 70 13.41 -5.73 -2.57
CA ARG A 70 12.29 -4.79 -2.62
C ARG A 70 12.29 -3.90 -1.38
N LYS A 71 12.50 -2.60 -1.60
CA LYS A 71 12.25 -1.56 -0.60
C LYS A 71 10.75 -1.28 -0.54
N THR A 72 10.14 -1.58 0.60
CA THR A 72 8.88 -0.94 1.04
C THR A 72 9.19 0.08 2.11
#